data_AF-A0A3C0HRN5-F1
#
_entry.id   AF-A0A3C0HRN5-F1
#
_cell.length_a   1.000
_cell.length_b   1.000
_cell.length_c   1.000
_cell.angle_alpha   90.00
_cell.angle_beta   90.00
_cell.angle_gamma   90.00
#
_symmetry.space_group_name_H-M   'P 1'
#
loop_
_entity.id
_entity.type
_entity.pdbx_description
1 polymer ?
#
loop_
_entity_poly.entity_id
_entity_poly.type
_entity_poly.pdbx_seq_one_letter_code
_entity_poly.pdbx_strand_id
1 'polypeptide(L)'
;LDEVFDDEQVRHLGAIIETEHPDGGPMRIARPPVPFGGVRETAETFPAKHAPRLGEDSAAVLGDLGVDGETIARLLARDAQNAAAVHAMLEARAAAEAASTDD
;
A
#
# COMPACT_ATOMS: atom_id res chain seq x y z
N LEU A 1 13.80 10.81 -13.24
CA LEU A 1 12.47 11.09 -12.65
C LEU A 1 12.53 12.26 -11.69
N ASP A 2 13.62 12.42 -10.94
CA ASP A 2 13.72 13.44 -9.88
C ASP A 2 13.58 14.89 -10.37
N GLU A 3 14.06 15.18 -11.59
CA GLU A 3 13.96 16.51 -12.21
C GLU A 3 12.50 16.98 -12.43
N VAL A 4 11.54 16.04 -12.51
CA VAL A 4 10.12 16.35 -12.73
C VAL A 4 9.53 17.12 -11.54
N PHE A 5 10.05 16.91 -10.33
CA PHE A 5 9.56 17.61 -9.14
C PHE A 5 9.94 19.09 -9.11
N ASP A 6 11.01 19.46 -9.83
CA ASP A 6 11.50 20.83 -9.91
C ASP A 6 10.94 21.62 -11.09
N ASP A 7 10.22 20.95 -11.99
CA ASP A 7 9.59 21.56 -13.16
C ASP A 7 8.59 22.66 -12.75
N GLU A 8 8.67 23.81 -13.44
CA GLU A 8 7.87 25.00 -13.11
C GLU A 8 6.37 24.73 -13.24
N GLN A 9 5.95 23.95 -14.25
CA GLN A 9 4.54 23.58 -14.41
C GLN A 9 4.08 22.63 -13.30
N VAL A 10 4.89 21.65 -12.91
CA VAL A 10 4.55 20.72 -11.82
C VAL A 10 4.32 21.46 -10.51
N ARG A 11 5.18 22.43 -10.20
CA ARG A 11 5.07 23.29 -9.01
C ARG A 11 3.88 24.24 -9.12
N HIS A 12 3.69 24.89 -10.27
CA HIS A 12 2.58 25.81 -10.52
C HIS A 12 1.21 25.12 -10.40
N LEU A 13 1.10 23.90 -10.93
CA LEU A 13 -0.14 23.11 -10.91
C LEU A 13 -0.38 22.43 -9.57
N GLY A 14 0.59 22.45 -8.64
CA GLY A 14 0.52 21.70 -7.39
C GLY A 14 0.26 20.22 -7.66
N ALA A 15 0.95 19.63 -8.62
CA ALA A 15 0.66 18.29 -9.11
C ALA A 15 1.11 17.17 -8.15
N ILE A 16 1.83 17.52 -7.08
CA ILE A 16 2.37 16.61 -6.07
C ILE A 16 1.77 16.94 -4.71
N ILE A 17 1.37 15.91 -4.00
CA ILE A 17 0.90 15.97 -2.62
C ILE A 17 1.93 15.27 -1.73
N GLU A 18 2.29 15.94 -0.65
CA GLU A 18 3.10 15.39 0.44
C GLU A 18 2.16 14.88 1.54
N THR A 19 2.32 13.62 1.94
CA THR A 19 1.47 12.96 2.93
C THR A 19 2.27 11.95 3.74
N GLU A 20 1.78 11.62 4.94
CA GLU A 20 2.42 10.66 5.86
C GLU A 20 1.66 9.34 5.83
N HIS A 21 2.30 8.25 5.39
CA HIS A 21 1.71 6.92 5.46
C HIS A 21 1.98 6.28 6.83
N PRO A 22 0.96 5.70 7.50
CA PRO A 22 1.11 5.14 8.86
C PRO A 22 2.30 4.20 9.05
N ASP A 23 2.52 3.30 8.09
CA ASP A 23 3.63 2.33 8.12
C ASP A 23 4.81 2.71 7.20
N GLY A 24 4.58 3.63 6.25
CA GLY A 24 5.48 3.89 5.13
C GLY A 24 6.25 5.21 5.27
N GLY A 25 5.89 6.01 6.26
CA GLY A 25 6.49 7.31 6.52
C GLY A 25 6.11 8.38 5.49
N PRO A 26 6.92 9.45 5.38
CA PRO A 26 6.64 10.56 4.49
C PRO A 26 6.76 10.13 3.02
N MET A 27 5.74 10.47 2.24
CA MET A 27 5.67 10.13 0.81
C MET A 27 5.15 11.29 -0.04
N ARG A 28 5.59 11.28 -1.31
CA ARG A 28 5.13 12.18 -2.36
C ARG A 28 4.30 11.39 -3.36
N ILE A 29 3.04 11.78 -3.53
CA ILE A 29 2.12 11.15 -4.48
C ILE A 29 1.62 12.16 -5.49
N ALA A 30 1.28 11.69 -6.69
CA ALA A 30 0.65 12.54 -7.70
C ALA A 30 -0.79 12.90 -7.27
N ARG A 31 -1.11 14.19 -7.32
CA ARG A 31 -2.48 14.69 -7.17
C ARG A 31 -3.32 14.24 -8.37
N PRO A 32 -4.63 13.98 -8.21
CA PRO A 32 -5.53 13.81 -9.34
C PRO A 32 -5.36 14.94 -10.37
N PRO A 33 -5.11 14.63 -11.65
CA PRO A 33 -4.64 15.61 -12.62
C PRO A 33 -5.71 16.64 -13.02
N VAL A 34 -6.98 16.24 -12.98
CA VAL A 34 -8.11 17.08 -13.40
C VAL A 34 -8.96 17.41 -12.18
N PRO A 35 -9.13 18.71 -11.85
CA PRO A 35 -10.06 19.11 -10.80
C PRO A 35 -11.50 18.97 -11.29
N PHE A 36 -12.33 18.27 -10.53
CA PHE A 36 -13.76 18.16 -10.81
C PHE A 36 -14.54 19.23 -10.02
N GLY A 37 -15.45 19.95 -10.69
CA GLY A 37 -16.27 20.97 -10.03
C GLY A 37 -15.49 22.14 -9.44
N GLY A 38 -14.25 22.38 -9.88
CA GLY A 38 -13.37 23.43 -9.34
C GLY A 38 -12.71 23.09 -8.01
N VAL A 39 -12.94 21.89 -7.48
CA VAL A 39 -12.29 21.41 -6.26
C VAL A 39 -10.88 20.92 -6.61
N ARG A 40 -9.89 21.37 -5.83
CA ARG A 40 -8.53 20.85 -5.88
C ARG A 40 -8.22 20.13 -4.58
N GLU A 41 -7.76 18.90 -4.72
CA GLU A 41 -7.43 18.00 -3.65
C GLU A 41 -6.15 18.47 -2.96
N THR A 42 -6.19 18.50 -1.64
CA THR A 42 -5.04 18.74 -0.75
C THR A 42 -4.63 17.46 -0.05
N ALA A 43 -3.49 17.47 0.64
CA ALA A 43 -3.03 16.36 1.49
C ALA A 43 -4.07 15.93 2.55
N GLU A 44 -4.97 16.82 2.97
CA GLU A 44 -6.02 16.51 3.94
C GLU A 44 -7.19 15.74 3.31
N THR A 45 -7.42 15.95 2.02
CA THR A 45 -8.55 15.35 1.28
C THR A 45 -8.13 14.17 0.40
N PHE A 46 -6.84 14.07 0.07
CA PHE A 46 -6.28 13.05 -0.79
C PHE A 46 -4.87 12.66 -0.31
N PRO A 47 -4.57 11.36 -0.20
CA PRO A 47 -5.49 10.24 -0.43
C PRO A 47 -6.48 10.10 0.74
N ALA A 48 -7.75 9.79 0.46
CA ALA A 48 -8.77 9.67 1.51
C ALA A 48 -8.48 8.51 2.50
N LYS A 49 -7.85 7.44 2.00
CA LYS A 49 -7.27 6.34 2.79
C LYS A 49 -5.96 5.96 2.12
N HIS A 50 -4.93 5.68 2.92
CA HIS A 50 -3.68 5.13 2.41
C HIS A 50 -3.86 3.71 1.87
N ALA A 51 -2.87 3.24 1.12
CA ALA A 51 -2.87 1.87 0.60
C ALA A 51 -2.96 0.87 1.76
N PRO A 52 -3.96 -0.03 1.78
CA PRO A 52 -4.12 -0.97 2.88
C PRO A 52 -3.00 -2.00 2.86
N ARG A 53 -2.70 -2.57 4.04
CA ARG A 53 -1.86 -3.76 4.12
C ARG A 53 -2.57 -4.96 3.47
N LEU A 54 -1.78 -5.95 3.07
CA LEU A 54 -2.32 -7.20 2.56
C LEU A 54 -3.29 -7.83 3.58
N GLY A 55 -4.56 -7.94 3.22
CA GLY A 55 -5.61 -8.54 4.05
C GLY A 55 -6.21 -7.64 5.13
N GLU A 56 -5.86 -6.35 5.20
CA GLU A 56 -6.34 -5.43 6.25
C GLU A 56 -7.87 -5.36 6.36
N ASP A 57 -8.55 -5.33 5.21
CA ASP A 57 -10.01 -5.18 5.15
C ASP A 57 -10.76 -6.52 5.00
N SER A 58 -10.08 -7.67 5.03
CA SER A 58 -10.68 -9.00 4.75
C SER A 58 -11.83 -9.37 5.69
N ALA A 59 -11.67 -9.14 7.00
CA ALA A 59 -12.70 -9.46 7.98
C ALA A 59 -13.96 -8.60 7.81
N ALA A 60 -13.77 -7.31 7.51
CA ALA A 60 -14.87 -6.36 7.30
C ALA A 60 -15.70 -6.76 6.08
N VAL A 61 -15.04 -7.00 4.94
CA VAL A 61 -15.73 -7.40 3.69
C VAL A 61 -16.45 -8.73 3.85
N LEU A 62 -15.84 -9.73 4.51
CA LEU A 62 -16.51 -11.02 4.74
C LEU A 62 -17.72 -10.89 5.68
N GLY A 63 -17.62 -10.02 6.70
CA GLY A 63 -18.74 -9.69 7.58
C GLY A 63 -19.89 -9.04 6.83
N ASP A 64 -19.60 -8.07 5.96
CA ASP A 64 -20.60 -7.40 5.11
C ASP A 64 -21.31 -8.37 4.14
N LEU A 65 -20.62 -9.44 3.74
CA LEU A 65 -21.19 -10.53 2.92
C LEU A 65 -21.97 -11.57 3.73
N GLY A 66 -22.07 -11.41 5.05
CA GLY A 66 -22.83 -12.30 5.93
C GLY A 66 -22.11 -13.59 6.31
N VAL A 67 -20.79 -13.66 6.16
CA VAL A 67 -19.98 -14.80 6.62
C VAL A 67 -19.90 -14.76 8.15
N ASP A 68 -20.09 -15.91 8.80
CA ASP A 68 -20.04 -16.00 10.24
C ASP A 68 -18.62 -15.81 10.79
N GLY A 69 -18.53 -15.34 12.04
CA GLY A 69 -17.25 -15.03 12.68
C GLY A 69 -16.31 -16.23 12.85
N GLU A 70 -16.85 -17.45 13.00
CA GLU A 70 -16.04 -18.66 13.11
C GLU A 70 -15.37 -19.00 11.77
N THR A 71 -16.13 -18.91 10.68
CA THR A 71 -15.61 -19.06 9.32
C THR A 71 -14.57 -17.99 8.98
N ILE A 72 -14.82 -16.72 9.34
CA ILE A 72 -13.85 -15.64 9.13
C ILE A 72 -12.55 -15.94 9.89
N ALA A 73 -12.64 -16.30 11.17
CA ALA A 73 -11.46 -16.63 11.97
C ALA A 73 -10.65 -17.79 11.38
N ARG A 74 -11.33 -18.84 10.90
CA ARG A 74 -10.68 -19.98 10.22
C ARG A 74 -9.95 -19.55 8.94
N LEU A 75 -10.56 -18.69 8.13
CA LEU A 75 -9.95 -18.19 6.90
C LEU A 75 -8.71 -17.33 7.19
N LEU A 76 -8.81 -16.40 8.14
CA LEU A 76 -7.68 -15.54 8.53
C LEU A 76 -6.52 -16.36 9.12
N ALA A 77 -6.82 -17.40 9.91
CA ALA A 77 -5.79 -18.30 10.44
C ALA A 77 -5.05 -19.05 9.31
N ARG A 78 -5.80 -19.56 8.32
CA ARG A 78 -5.20 -20.19 7.13
C ARG A 78 -4.33 -19.21 6.35
N ASP A 79 -4.80 -17.98 6.14
CA ASP A 79 -4.05 -16.99 5.39
C ASP A 79 -2.77 -16.56 6.13
N ALA A 80 -2.81 -16.47 7.46
CA ALA A 80 -1.61 -16.26 8.28
C ALA A 80 -0.60 -17.42 8.17
N GLN A 81 -1.07 -18.67 8.16
CA GLN A 81 -0.22 -19.84 7.93
C GLN A 81 0.43 -19.82 6.55
N ASN A 82 -0.33 -19.46 5.51
CA ASN A 82 0.19 -19.33 4.14
C ASN A 82 1.24 -18.22 4.04
N ALA A 83 1.00 -17.06 4.66
CA ALA A 83 1.95 -15.97 4.68
C ALA A 83 3.27 -16.38 5.36
N ALA A 84 3.20 -17.08 6.50
CA ALA A 84 4.38 -17.61 7.17
C ALA A 84 5.16 -18.62 6.31
N ALA A 85 4.45 -19.51 5.61
CA ALA A 85 5.08 -20.49 4.71
C ALA A 85 5.78 -19.81 3.52
N VAL A 86 5.16 -18.80 2.92
CA VAL A 86 5.78 -18.02 1.82
C VAL A 86 6.99 -17.24 2.31
N HIS A 87 6.91 -16.61 3.48
CA HIS A 87 8.04 -15.90 4.07
C HIS A 87 9.24 -16.83 4.29
N ALA A 88 9.01 -17.98 4.92
CA ALA A 88 10.05 -18.98 5.14
C ALA A 88 10.67 -19.49 3.82
N MET A 89 9.86 -19.66 2.77
CA MET A 89 10.34 -20.04 1.43
C MET A 89 11.21 -18.94 0.81
N LEU A 90 10.85 -17.67 0.95
CA LEU A 90 11.62 -16.54 0.43
C LEU A 90 12.95 -16.36 1.18
N GLU A 91 12.95 -16.52 2.49
CA GLU A 91 14.17 -16.50 3.31
C GLU A 91 15.14 -17.63 2.92
N ALA A 92 14.62 -18.86 2.77
CA ALA A 92 15.42 -20.00 2.33
C ALA A 92 16.03 -19.78 0.94
N ARG A 93 15.27 -19.17 0.02
CA ARG A 93 15.75 -18.81 -1.32
C ARG A 93 16.84 -17.73 -1.26
N ALA A 94 16.63 -16.67 -0.50
CA ALA A 94 17.63 -15.60 -0.35
C ALA A 94 18.94 -16.13 0.26
N ALA A 95 18.86 -17.04 1.23
CA ALA A 95 20.02 -17.70 1.81
C ALA A 95 20.77 -18.57 0.79
N ALA A 96 20.06 -19.30 -0.08
CA ALA A 96 20.66 -20.10 -1.14
C ALA A 96 21.32 -19.24 -2.22
N GLU A 97 20.70 -18.11 -2.60
CA GLU A 97 21.26 -17.15 -3.56
C GLU A 97 22.53 -16.48 -3.01
N ALA A 98 22.55 -16.12 -1.72
CA ALA A 98 23.74 -15.58 -1.07
C ALA A 98 24.90 -16.60 -1.04
N ALA A 99 24.61 -17.87 -0.73
CA ALA A 99 25.63 -18.94 -0.72
C ALA A 99 26.18 -19.28 -2.11
N SER A 100 25.45 -18.98 -3.18
CA SER A 100 25.88 -19.21 -4.58
C SER A 100 26.66 -18.05 -5.19
N THR A 101 26.69 -16.88 -4.56
CA THR A 101 27.37 -15.68 -5.08
C THR A 101 28.83 -15.55 -4.57
N ASP A 102 29.21 -16.37 -3.58
CA ASP A 102 30.53 -16.40 -2.94
C ASP A 102 31.50 -17.49 -3.49
N ASP A 103 31.14 -18.17 -4.59
CA ASP A 103 31.98 -19.13 -5.36
C ASP A 103 32.21 -18.62 -6.80
#